data_AF-A0A800DZA3-F1
#
_entry.id   AF-A0A800DZA3-F1
#
_cell.length_a   1.000
_cell.length_b   1.000
_cell.length_c   1.000
_cell.angle_alpha   90.00
_cell.angle_beta   90.00
_cell.angle_gamma   90.00
#
_symmetry.space_group_name_H-M   'P 1'
#
loop_
_entity.id
_entity.type
_entity.pdbx_description
1 polymer ?
#
loop_
_entity_poly.entity_id
_entity_poly.type
_entity_poly.pdbx_seq_one_letter_code
_entity_poly.pdbx_strand_id
1 'polypeptide(L)'
;MIKNVLSNNLLLAKKGIWVSEYRIESGLNCGGHAFATDGFLMGPILEEFRDNKENLITEVTTILNTALENSGRIIPKVKLELKVTAQGGVGTAEEQNFLLDYYKVDSVGWGTPFLLVPEVTSVDDATLEKLVNAKEKDLFLSDSSPLGVPFNNIRDSSKKVETQLGVKNGKLGSPCPKKFLALNPHTDGKTICTASSKYQKIKFNDLKVQLETGELTDNQFQKEFKSLTSKECLCNGLSTSVMHINNMDRKLENEGVSVCPGPNLAYYSKTSTLQDMTNHIYGKSSVMNRADRPNMYIKELGLYMDFLQNKLNDALSVMDKKQERYFGKFIKNMEDGITYYQDLFTNVKEVFSDKKAAI
;
A
#
# COMPACT_ATOMS: atom_id res chain seq x y z
N MET A 1 -2.06 1.94 -21.15
CA MET A 1 -2.63 2.04 -19.79
C MET A 1 -2.17 3.34 -19.10
N ILE A 2 -1.01 3.88 -19.50
CA ILE A 2 -0.44 5.19 -19.12
C ILE A 2 -1.45 6.35 -19.10
N LYS A 3 -2.28 6.54 -20.15
CA LYS A 3 -3.22 7.68 -20.21
C LYS A 3 -4.16 7.80 -19.00
N ASN A 4 -4.55 6.68 -18.38
CA ASN A 4 -5.39 6.68 -17.19
C ASN A 4 -4.57 6.94 -15.91
N VAL A 5 -3.35 6.41 -15.83
CA VAL A 5 -2.41 6.54 -14.70
C VAL A 5 -1.86 7.97 -14.58
N LEU A 6 -1.70 8.68 -15.70
CA LEU A 6 -1.13 10.03 -15.76
C LEU A 6 -2.11 11.16 -15.43
N SER A 7 -3.40 10.87 -15.30
CA SER A 7 -4.45 11.90 -15.26
C SER A 7 -4.24 12.97 -14.20
N ASN A 8 -3.77 12.60 -13.00
CA ASN A 8 -3.47 13.55 -11.92
C ASN A 8 -2.22 14.40 -12.17
N ASN A 9 -1.16 13.84 -12.76
CA ASN A 9 0.07 14.58 -13.03
C ASN A 9 -0.12 15.54 -14.22
N LEU A 10 -0.88 15.13 -15.23
CA LEU A 10 -1.33 16.02 -16.31
C LEU A 10 -2.21 17.15 -15.79
N LEU A 11 -3.04 16.90 -14.77
CA LEU A 11 -3.82 17.94 -14.11
C LEU A 11 -2.93 18.97 -13.39
N LEU A 12 -1.86 18.53 -12.72
CA LEU A 12 -0.88 19.44 -12.09
C LEU A 12 -0.11 20.27 -13.13
N ALA A 13 0.29 19.65 -14.25
CA ALA A 13 0.92 20.37 -15.35
C ALA A 13 0.00 21.46 -15.93
N LYS A 14 -1.29 21.17 -16.08
CA LYS A 14 -2.30 22.18 -16.48
C LYS A 14 -2.43 23.35 -15.50
N LYS A 15 -1.99 23.17 -14.26
CA LYS A 15 -1.93 24.23 -13.23
C LYS A 15 -0.57 24.93 -13.15
N GLY A 16 0.33 24.66 -14.09
CA GLY A 16 1.68 25.25 -14.09
C GLY A 16 2.66 24.55 -13.13
N ILE A 17 2.37 23.33 -12.68
CA ILE A 17 3.18 22.59 -11.72
C ILE A 17 3.87 21.41 -12.42
N TRP A 18 5.20 21.41 -12.40
CA TRP A 18 6.00 20.26 -12.87
C TRP A 18 6.07 19.18 -11.80
N VAL A 19 5.87 17.93 -12.21
CA VAL A 19 6.09 16.74 -11.37
C VAL A 19 7.40 16.10 -11.84
N SER A 20 8.43 16.17 -11.01
CA SER A 20 9.78 15.69 -11.36
C SER A 20 10.01 14.20 -11.13
N GLU A 21 9.14 13.52 -10.38
CA GLU A 21 9.26 12.08 -10.09
C GLU A 21 7.90 11.38 -10.21
N TYR A 22 7.88 10.28 -10.95
CA TYR A 22 6.75 9.37 -11.12
C TYR A 22 7.11 8.06 -10.43
N ARG A 23 6.56 7.86 -9.24
CA ARG A 23 6.79 6.66 -8.44
C ARG A 23 5.78 5.59 -8.78
N ILE A 24 6.25 4.47 -9.30
CA ILE A 24 5.45 3.30 -9.64
C ILE A 24 5.57 2.29 -8.52
N GLU A 25 4.42 1.91 -7.99
CA GLU A 25 4.33 1.01 -6.85
C GLU A 25 3.49 -0.20 -7.21
N SER A 26 3.90 -1.37 -6.72
CA SER A 26 3.00 -2.52 -6.73
C SER A 26 1.77 -2.21 -5.87
N GLY A 27 0.57 -2.40 -6.43
CA GLY A 27 -0.69 -2.04 -5.77
C GLY A 27 -0.94 -2.79 -4.46
N LEU A 28 -0.42 -4.01 -4.32
CA LEU A 28 -0.63 -4.87 -3.15
C LEU A 28 0.66 -5.29 -2.44
N ASN A 29 1.82 -5.26 -3.12
CA ASN A 29 3.09 -5.77 -2.60
C ASN A 29 3.93 -4.73 -1.84
N CYS A 30 3.30 -3.66 -1.33
CA CYS A 30 3.93 -2.57 -0.57
C CYS A 30 3.51 -2.59 0.91
N GLY A 31 4.23 -1.85 1.76
CA GLY A 31 3.72 -1.51 3.10
C GLY A 31 2.67 -0.40 3.02
N GLY A 32 1.95 -0.14 4.11
CA GLY A 32 0.95 0.93 4.14
C GLY A 32 -0.31 0.64 3.32
N HIS A 33 -0.96 1.70 2.84
CA HIS A 33 -2.18 1.59 2.03
C HIS A 33 -1.94 0.83 0.74
N ALA A 34 -2.89 -0.04 0.41
CA ALA A 34 -2.81 -0.87 -0.77
C ALA A 34 -3.95 -0.48 -1.72
N PHE A 35 -3.57 -0.30 -2.98
CA PHE A 35 -4.44 0.14 -4.05
C PHE A 35 -4.41 -0.92 -5.15
N ALA A 36 -5.23 -1.96 -4.99
CA ALA A 36 -5.40 -2.96 -6.03
C ALA A 36 -5.86 -2.26 -7.32
N THR A 37 -5.04 -2.36 -8.35
CA THR A 37 -5.42 -1.98 -9.72
C THR A 37 -6.54 -2.89 -10.21
N ASP A 38 -7.10 -2.62 -11.38
CA ASP A 38 -8.05 -3.52 -12.06
C ASP A 38 -7.34 -4.79 -12.60
N GLY A 39 -6.43 -5.41 -11.84
CA GLY A 39 -5.66 -6.59 -12.27
C GLY A 39 -4.38 -6.29 -13.05
N PHE A 40 -3.95 -5.03 -13.11
CA PHE A 40 -2.69 -4.66 -13.76
C PHE A 40 -1.50 -4.90 -12.83
N LEU A 41 -0.61 -5.82 -13.23
CA LEU A 41 0.64 -6.14 -12.53
C LEU A 41 1.72 -5.09 -12.81
N MET A 42 2.73 -5.00 -11.94
CA MET A 42 3.73 -3.94 -11.97
C MET A 42 4.64 -3.99 -13.21
N GLY A 43 5.08 -5.16 -13.66
CA GLY A 43 6.01 -5.28 -14.78
C GLY A 43 5.51 -4.66 -16.10
N PRO A 44 4.30 -5.00 -16.59
CA PRO A 44 3.73 -4.38 -17.78
C PRO A 44 3.63 -2.85 -17.66
N ILE A 45 3.33 -2.33 -16.47
CA ILE A 45 3.28 -0.88 -16.23
C ILE A 45 4.68 -0.28 -16.37
N LEU A 46 5.69 -0.87 -15.74
CA LEU A 46 7.07 -0.41 -15.85
C LEU A 46 7.59 -0.46 -17.28
N GLU A 47 7.21 -1.49 -18.06
CA GLU A 47 7.56 -1.57 -19.48
C GLU A 47 6.96 -0.42 -20.28
N GLU A 48 5.67 -0.12 -20.06
CA GLU A 48 5.02 1.01 -20.74
C GLU A 48 5.77 2.32 -20.43
N PHE A 49 6.19 2.53 -19.18
CA PHE A 49 6.94 3.72 -18.78
C PHE A 49 8.35 3.76 -19.38
N ARG A 50 9.06 2.63 -19.44
CA ARG A 50 10.37 2.51 -20.10
C ARG A 50 10.26 2.96 -21.56
N ASP A 51 9.28 2.43 -22.28
CA ASP A 51 9.16 2.61 -23.72
C ASP A 51 8.59 3.99 -24.10
N ASN A 52 7.83 4.62 -23.20
CA ASN A 52 7.13 5.89 -23.46
C ASN A 52 7.64 7.10 -22.64
N LYS A 53 8.74 6.97 -21.88
CA LYS A 53 9.27 8.05 -21.01
C LYS A 53 9.46 9.38 -21.75
N GLU A 54 10.02 9.35 -22.95
CA GLU A 54 10.28 10.56 -23.76
C GLU A 54 8.99 11.20 -24.30
N ASN A 55 8.03 10.37 -24.70
CA ASN A 55 6.70 10.84 -25.12
C ASN A 55 5.97 11.52 -23.95
N LEU A 56 6.03 10.90 -22.77
CA LEU A 56 5.49 11.46 -21.53
C LEU A 56 6.12 12.82 -21.21
N ILE A 57 7.45 12.94 -21.24
CA ILE A 57 8.15 14.20 -20.97
C ILE A 57 7.68 15.29 -21.96
N THR A 58 7.60 14.95 -23.24
CA THR A 58 7.18 15.88 -24.29
C THR A 58 5.74 16.36 -24.09
N GLU A 59 4.82 15.44 -23.78
CA GLU A 59 3.41 15.76 -23.53
C GLU A 59 3.25 16.66 -22.31
N VAL A 60 3.85 16.30 -21.17
CA VAL A 60 3.75 17.07 -19.92
C VAL A 60 4.41 18.44 -20.08
N THR A 61 5.54 18.53 -20.77
CA THR A 61 6.23 19.81 -21.04
C THR A 61 5.37 20.72 -21.89
N THR A 62 4.72 20.20 -22.92
CA THR A 62 3.82 20.98 -23.79
C THR A 62 2.67 21.56 -22.97
N ILE A 63 2.00 20.72 -22.17
CA ILE A 63 0.89 21.15 -21.30
C ILE A 63 1.34 22.20 -20.29
N LEU A 64 2.49 21.97 -19.63
CA LEU A 64 3.06 22.89 -18.66
C LEU A 64 3.35 24.25 -19.29
N ASN A 65 4.03 24.26 -20.45
CA ASN A 65 4.42 25.50 -21.13
C ASN A 65 3.20 26.32 -21.53
N THR A 66 2.16 25.68 -22.07
CA THR A 66 0.88 26.35 -22.38
C THR A 66 0.23 26.92 -21.11
N ALA A 67 0.24 26.20 -19.99
CA ALA A 67 -0.32 26.70 -18.74
C ALA A 67 0.46 27.90 -18.16
N LEU A 68 1.79 27.87 -18.27
CA LEU A 68 2.67 28.96 -17.85
C LEU A 68 2.48 30.20 -18.73
N GLU A 69 2.42 30.03 -20.05
CA GLU A 69 2.15 31.11 -21.01
C GLU A 69 0.81 31.80 -20.73
N ASN A 70 -0.27 31.01 -20.63
CA ASN A 70 -1.61 31.52 -20.35
C ASN A 70 -1.74 32.24 -19.00
N SER A 71 -0.83 31.95 -18.05
CA SER A 71 -0.79 32.61 -16.74
C SER A 71 0.26 33.71 -16.64
N GLY A 72 0.91 34.08 -17.75
CA GLY A 72 1.94 35.13 -17.79
C GLY A 72 3.19 34.78 -16.96
N ARG A 73 3.48 33.48 -16.79
CA ARG A 73 4.62 32.97 -16.02
C ARG A 73 5.80 32.63 -16.92
N ILE A 74 6.98 32.56 -16.31
CA ILE A 74 8.23 32.22 -16.99
C ILE A 74 8.18 30.77 -17.48
N ILE A 75 8.43 30.58 -18.78
CA ILE A 75 8.53 29.26 -19.40
C ILE A 75 9.98 28.75 -19.26
N PRO A 76 10.21 27.52 -18.79
CA PRO A 76 11.53 26.91 -18.76
C PRO A 76 12.17 26.87 -20.15
N LYS A 77 13.41 27.36 -20.25
CA LYS A 77 14.20 27.31 -21.50
C LYS A 77 14.91 25.98 -21.72
N VAL A 78 15.00 25.17 -20.67
CA VAL A 78 15.67 23.87 -20.67
C VAL A 78 14.65 22.76 -20.45
N LYS A 79 14.93 21.59 -21.02
CA LYS A 79 14.14 20.39 -20.78
C LYS A 79 14.21 20.04 -19.29
N LEU A 80 13.05 19.96 -18.64
CA LEU A 80 12.97 19.55 -17.25
C LEU A 80 13.16 18.04 -17.13
N GLU A 81 13.88 17.63 -16.09
CA GLU A 81 14.11 16.21 -15.81
C GLU A 81 12.85 15.56 -15.21
N LEU A 82 12.54 14.36 -15.68
CA LEU A 82 11.48 13.49 -15.17
C LEU A 82 12.10 12.15 -14.80
N LYS A 83 12.00 11.80 -13.52
CA LYS A 83 12.44 10.51 -12.98
C LYS A 83 11.26 9.55 -12.87
N VAL A 84 11.49 8.29 -13.17
CA VAL A 84 10.59 7.18 -12.96
C VAL A 84 11.24 6.26 -11.93
N THR A 85 10.57 6.05 -10.80
CA THR A 85 11.09 5.23 -9.71
C THR A 85 10.16 4.05 -9.47
N ALA A 86 10.69 2.95 -8.94
CA ALA A 86 9.93 1.72 -8.72
C ALA A 86 10.02 1.26 -7.27
N GLN A 87 8.92 0.78 -6.69
CA GLN A 87 8.94 0.11 -5.39
C GLN A 87 7.83 -0.93 -5.25
N GLY A 88 7.98 -1.81 -4.26
CA GLY A 88 7.02 -2.86 -3.95
C GLY A 88 7.62 -4.23 -4.08
N GLY A 89 7.69 -4.95 -2.97
CA GLY A 89 8.13 -6.34 -2.89
C GLY A 89 9.58 -6.65 -3.24
N VAL A 90 10.37 -5.65 -3.64
CA VAL A 90 11.82 -5.79 -3.85
C VAL A 90 12.47 -6.25 -2.55
N GLY A 91 13.21 -7.35 -2.62
CA GLY A 91 13.81 -7.98 -1.45
C GLY A 91 15.26 -8.37 -1.65
N THR A 92 15.81 -8.30 -2.86
CA THR A 92 17.20 -8.70 -3.16
C THR A 92 17.90 -7.68 -4.06
N ALA A 93 19.23 -7.68 -4.04
CA ALA A 93 20.04 -6.84 -4.91
C ALA A 93 19.84 -7.19 -6.40
N GLU A 94 19.62 -8.48 -6.70
CA GLU A 94 19.33 -8.99 -8.03
C GLU A 94 18.04 -8.40 -8.59
N GLU A 95 16.96 -8.38 -7.79
CA GLU A 95 15.70 -7.75 -8.19
C GLU A 95 15.83 -6.24 -8.38
N GLN A 96 16.56 -5.57 -7.48
CA GLN A 96 16.84 -4.14 -7.64
C GLN A 96 17.59 -3.85 -8.95
N ASN A 97 18.68 -4.56 -9.18
CA ASN A 97 19.50 -4.36 -10.37
C ASN A 97 18.71 -4.71 -11.63
N PHE A 98 17.86 -5.73 -11.57
CA PHE A 98 16.95 -6.06 -12.67
C PHE A 98 16.02 -4.89 -13.00
N LEU A 99 15.41 -4.25 -12.00
CA LEU A 99 14.55 -3.09 -12.22
C LEU A 99 15.31 -1.92 -12.88
N LEU A 100 16.50 -1.60 -12.35
CA LEU A 100 17.36 -0.54 -12.89
C LEU A 100 17.80 -0.84 -14.33
N ASP A 101 18.24 -2.08 -14.59
CA ASP A 101 18.85 -2.44 -15.86
C ASP A 101 17.82 -2.72 -16.96
N TYR A 102 16.74 -3.45 -16.65
CA TYR A 102 15.75 -3.86 -17.65
C TYR A 102 14.70 -2.77 -17.90
N TYR A 103 14.15 -2.18 -16.82
CA TYR A 103 13.11 -1.15 -16.93
C TYR A 103 13.66 0.27 -17.01
N LYS A 104 14.98 0.46 -16.81
CA LYS A 104 15.63 1.78 -16.86
C LYS A 104 14.98 2.81 -15.92
N VAL A 105 14.51 2.34 -14.76
CA VAL A 105 14.04 3.22 -13.68
C VAL A 105 15.23 3.94 -13.05
N ASP A 106 15.01 5.16 -12.58
CA ASP A 106 16.04 6.04 -12.04
C ASP A 106 16.42 5.65 -10.60
N SER A 107 15.52 5.00 -9.85
CA SER A 107 15.82 4.42 -8.54
C SER A 107 14.79 3.37 -8.11
N VAL A 108 15.18 2.57 -7.10
CA VAL A 108 14.34 1.53 -6.50
C VAL A 108 14.14 1.82 -5.00
N GLY A 109 12.89 1.85 -4.55
CA GLY A 109 12.52 2.15 -3.18
C GLY A 109 12.41 0.90 -2.28
N TRP A 110 12.94 1.01 -1.06
CA TRP A 110 12.87 0.01 -0.01
C TRP A 110 12.24 0.61 1.25
N GLY A 111 11.11 0.07 1.69
CA GLY A 111 10.36 0.59 2.83
C GLY A 111 10.32 -0.39 4.00
N THR A 112 9.47 -1.41 3.89
CA THR A 112 9.19 -2.40 4.94
C THR A 112 10.42 -2.95 5.67
N PRO A 113 11.53 -3.34 5.00
CA PRO A 113 12.70 -3.87 5.71
C PRO A 113 13.34 -2.88 6.69
N PHE A 114 13.21 -1.56 6.45
CA PHE A 114 13.72 -0.54 7.36
C PHE A 114 12.97 -0.48 8.69
N LEU A 115 11.76 -1.04 8.79
CA LEU A 115 11.08 -1.20 10.08
C LEU A 115 11.87 -2.11 11.05
N LEU A 116 12.84 -2.88 10.55
CA LEU A 116 13.76 -3.71 11.32
C LEU A 116 15.12 -3.04 11.58
N VAL A 117 15.24 -1.73 11.30
CA VAL A 117 16.46 -0.93 11.47
C VAL A 117 16.20 0.17 12.49
N PRO A 118 16.44 -0.09 13.80
CA PRO A 118 16.15 0.86 14.87
C PRO A 118 16.92 2.18 14.77
N GLU A 119 18.07 2.17 14.09
CA GLU A 119 18.92 3.36 13.90
C GLU A 119 18.23 4.48 13.10
N VAL A 120 17.28 4.13 12.23
CA VAL A 120 16.64 5.07 11.29
C VAL A 120 15.11 5.02 11.32
N THR A 121 14.54 4.26 12.25
CA THR A 121 13.08 4.17 12.44
C THR A 121 12.70 4.28 13.90
N SER A 122 11.53 4.84 14.15
CA SER A 122 10.98 4.98 15.51
C SER A 122 9.97 3.87 15.79
N VAL A 123 10.39 2.62 15.69
CA VAL A 123 9.59 1.43 16.05
C VAL A 123 9.96 1.00 17.47
N ASP A 124 8.98 0.97 18.38
CA ASP A 124 9.20 0.57 19.77
C ASP A 124 9.56 -0.92 19.89
N ASP A 125 10.22 -1.30 20.98
CA ASP A 125 10.77 -2.65 21.17
C ASP A 125 9.72 -3.76 21.05
N ALA A 126 8.52 -3.56 21.62
CA ALA A 126 7.47 -4.56 21.58
C ALA A 126 6.91 -4.74 20.16
N THR A 127 6.78 -3.63 19.41
CA THR A 127 6.42 -3.69 17.99
C THR A 127 7.52 -4.34 17.17
N LEU A 128 8.78 -3.98 17.39
CA LEU A 128 9.94 -4.52 16.69
C LEU A 128 10.07 -6.04 16.86
N GLU A 129 9.92 -6.53 18.10
CA GLU A 129 9.92 -7.97 18.39
C GLU A 129 8.82 -8.71 17.61
N LYS A 130 7.62 -8.12 17.56
CA LYS A 130 6.51 -8.67 16.77
C LYS A 130 6.82 -8.67 15.26
N LEU A 131 7.43 -7.61 14.72
CA LEU A 131 7.83 -7.54 13.31
C LEU A 131 8.88 -8.59 12.94
N VAL A 132 9.90 -8.80 13.79
CA VAL A 132 10.96 -9.81 13.59
C VAL A 132 10.40 -11.23 13.54
N ASN A 133 9.37 -11.50 14.34
CA ASN A 133 8.77 -12.84 14.45
C ASN A 133 7.66 -13.10 13.42
N ALA A 134 7.23 -12.08 12.68
CA ALA A 134 6.12 -12.17 11.73
C ALA A 134 6.37 -13.22 10.64
N LYS A 135 5.34 -14.03 10.35
CA LYS A 135 5.30 -14.97 9.22
C LYS A 135 4.22 -14.54 8.23
N GLU A 136 4.13 -15.23 7.10
CA GLU A 136 3.17 -14.87 6.04
C GLU A 136 1.73 -14.81 6.53
N LYS A 137 1.32 -15.76 7.39
CA LYS A 137 -0.03 -15.79 7.98
C LYS A 137 -0.35 -14.58 8.87
N ASP A 138 0.68 -13.90 9.39
CA ASP A 138 0.56 -12.78 10.30
C ASP A 138 0.42 -11.45 9.55
N LEU A 139 0.81 -11.41 8.27
CA LEU A 139 0.75 -10.22 7.42
C LEU A 139 -0.47 -10.33 6.51
N PHE A 140 -1.32 -9.31 6.49
CA PHE A 140 -2.56 -9.38 5.74
C PHE A 140 -3.06 -8.00 5.31
N LEU A 141 -3.87 -8.00 4.26
CA LEU A 141 -4.58 -6.80 3.82
C LEU A 141 -5.78 -6.54 4.74
N SER A 142 -5.77 -5.41 5.42
CA SER A 142 -6.73 -5.07 6.47
C SER A 142 -7.70 -3.98 6.04
N ASP A 143 -8.98 -4.17 6.38
CA ASP A 143 -10.02 -3.14 6.24
C ASP A 143 -10.08 -2.17 7.43
N SER A 144 -9.10 -2.18 8.32
CA SER A 144 -9.12 -1.38 9.57
C SER A 144 -8.94 0.14 9.32
N SER A 145 -8.73 0.55 8.06
CA SER A 145 -8.55 1.95 7.66
C SER A 145 -9.79 2.79 7.84
N PRO A 146 -9.71 3.94 8.53
CA PRO A 146 -10.82 4.89 8.58
C PRO A 146 -11.08 5.61 7.25
N LEU A 147 -10.16 5.51 6.28
CA LEU A 147 -10.25 6.13 4.96
C LEU A 147 -11.01 5.28 3.94
N GLY A 148 -11.43 4.07 4.29
CA GLY A 148 -12.10 3.15 3.36
C GLY A 148 -11.17 2.51 2.32
N VAL A 149 -9.86 2.76 2.40
CA VAL A 149 -8.82 2.13 1.59
C VAL A 149 -8.10 1.08 2.44
N PRO A 150 -8.00 -0.18 2.01
CA PRO A 150 -7.33 -1.20 2.80
C PRO A 150 -5.82 -0.93 2.90
N PHE A 151 -5.17 -1.49 3.92
CA PHE A 151 -3.73 -1.36 4.11
C PHE A 151 -3.12 -2.66 4.63
N ASN A 152 -1.87 -2.92 4.28
CA ASN A 152 -1.12 -4.06 4.80
C ASN A 152 -0.83 -3.88 6.28
N ASN A 153 -1.18 -4.89 7.08
CA ASN A 153 -1.14 -4.84 8.54
C ASN A 153 -0.58 -6.15 9.09
N ILE A 154 -0.17 -6.12 10.36
CA ILE A 154 0.25 -7.29 11.12
C ILE A 154 -0.84 -7.71 12.10
N ARG A 155 -1.08 -9.02 12.22
CA ARG A 155 -2.04 -9.57 13.18
C ARG A 155 -1.62 -9.24 14.60
N ASP A 156 -2.64 -9.03 15.41
CA ASP A 156 -2.51 -8.77 16.84
C ASP A 156 -1.63 -7.57 17.18
N SER A 157 -1.53 -6.56 16.29
CA SER A 157 -0.92 -5.27 16.66
C SER A 157 -1.55 -4.75 17.95
N SER A 158 -0.78 -4.07 18.80
CA SER A 158 -1.27 -3.65 20.12
C SER A 158 -2.48 -2.72 19.97
N LYS A 159 -2.56 -1.91 18.90
CA LYS A 159 -3.76 -1.13 18.59
C LYS A 159 -4.96 -1.98 18.22
N LYS A 160 -4.78 -3.08 17.49
CA LYS A 160 -5.88 -4.01 17.17
C LYS A 160 -6.42 -4.67 18.42
N VAL A 161 -5.53 -5.16 19.27
CA VAL A 161 -5.87 -5.79 20.56
C VAL A 161 -6.63 -4.82 21.46
N GLU A 162 -6.15 -3.59 21.59
CA GLU A 162 -6.84 -2.52 22.33
C GLU A 162 -8.25 -2.28 21.79
N THR A 163 -8.40 -2.19 20.46
CA THR A 163 -9.70 -1.96 19.81
C THR A 163 -10.67 -3.11 20.07
N GLN A 164 -10.21 -4.37 19.96
CA GLN A 164 -11.02 -5.56 20.23
C GLN A 164 -11.47 -5.65 21.69
N LEU A 165 -10.58 -5.35 22.64
CA LEU A 165 -10.92 -5.27 24.06
C LEU A 165 -11.93 -4.16 24.34
N GLY A 166 -11.79 -3.01 23.69
CA GLY A 166 -12.75 -1.91 23.75
C GLY A 166 -14.15 -2.38 23.34
N VAL A 167 -14.28 -3.02 22.17
CA VAL A 167 -15.55 -3.53 21.65
C VAL A 167 -16.17 -4.56 22.60
N LYS A 168 -15.37 -5.50 23.13
CA LYS A 168 -15.82 -6.50 24.12
C LYS A 168 -16.38 -5.85 25.39
N ASN A 169 -15.84 -4.71 25.78
CA ASN A 169 -16.27 -3.93 26.95
C ASN A 169 -17.36 -2.88 26.61
N GLY A 170 -18.00 -2.95 25.44
CA GLY A 170 -19.04 -2.02 25.02
C GLY A 170 -18.54 -0.63 24.61
N LYS A 171 -17.23 -0.44 24.42
CA LYS A 171 -16.62 0.81 23.98
C LYS A 171 -16.35 0.76 22.46
N LEU A 172 -17.26 1.36 21.69
CA LEU A 172 -17.12 1.48 20.24
C LEU A 172 -16.29 2.71 19.86
N GLY A 173 -15.37 2.54 18.90
CA GLY A 173 -14.50 3.57 18.33
C GLY A 173 -13.55 4.22 19.34
N SER A 174 -12.74 5.16 18.85
CA SER A 174 -11.84 5.97 19.68
C SER A 174 -12.35 7.40 19.87
N PRO A 175 -12.05 8.07 21.00
CA PRO A 175 -12.10 9.53 21.07
C PRO A 175 -11.30 10.13 19.92
N CYS A 176 -11.83 11.15 19.23
CA CYS A 176 -11.20 11.76 18.06
C CYS A 176 -10.89 13.25 18.29
N PRO A 177 -9.96 13.57 19.21
CA PRO A 177 -9.59 14.97 19.48
C PRO A 177 -8.82 15.60 18.31
N LYS A 178 -7.95 14.83 17.64
CA LYS A 178 -7.07 15.32 16.56
C LYS A 178 -7.80 15.62 15.25
N LYS A 179 -8.85 14.86 14.92
CA LYS A 179 -9.69 15.04 13.72
C LYS A 179 -8.96 15.04 12.36
N PHE A 180 -7.69 14.67 12.27
CA PHE A 180 -6.94 14.67 10.99
C PHE A 180 -7.58 13.78 9.91
N LEU A 181 -8.24 12.69 10.31
CA LEU A 181 -8.96 11.77 9.40
C LEU A 181 -10.49 11.92 9.50
N ALA A 182 -10.98 13.03 10.03
CA ALA A 182 -12.40 13.37 10.00
C ALA A 182 -12.74 13.98 8.64
N LEU A 183 -12.93 13.12 7.64
CA LEU A 183 -13.15 13.52 6.25
C LEU A 183 -14.57 13.24 5.76
N ASN A 184 -15.38 12.51 6.51
CA ASN A 184 -16.74 12.15 6.10
C ASN A 184 -17.71 13.26 6.52
N PRO A 185 -18.54 13.80 5.62
CA PRO A 185 -19.58 14.73 5.99
C PRO A 185 -20.54 14.13 7.02
N HIS A 186 -21.02 14.96 7.94
CA HIS A 186 -22.02 14.61 8.94
C HIS A 186 -23.20 15.59 8.87
N THR A 187 -24.35 15.19 9.42
CA THR A 187 -25.63 15.90 9.31
C THR A 187 -25.62 17.26 10.01
N ASP A 188 -24.69 17.49 10.94
CA ASP A 188 -24.47 18.77 11.62
C ASP A 188 -23.59 19.74 10.81
N GLY A 189 -23.30 19.44 9.54
CA GLY A 189 -22.45 20.24 8.66
C GLY A 189 -20.95 20.11 8.95
N LYS A 190 -20.55 19.32 9.95
CA LYS A 190 -19.14 19.05 10.27
C LYS A 190 -18.70 17.74 9.64
N THR A 191 -17.39 17.48 9.69
CA THR A 191 -16.85 16.18 9.29
C THR A 191 -16.60 15.27 10.48
N ILE A 192 -16.62 13.95 10.22
CA ILE A 192 -16.46 12.90 11.22
C ILE A 192 -15.54 11.78 10.70
N CYS A 193 -14.82 11.14 11.62
CA CYS A 193 -13.96 10.00 11.33
C CYS A 193 -14.73 8.69 11.58
N THR A 194 -14.62 7.73 10.67
CA THR A 194 -15.29 6.42 10.80
C THR A 194 -14.77 5.57 11.97
N ALA A 195 -13.52 5.79 12.39
CA ALA A 195 -12.96 5.18 13.60
C ALA A 195 -13.38 5.91 14.90
N SER A 196 -14.09 7.03 14.82
CA SER A 196 -14.49 7.78 16.02
C SER A 196 -15.64 7.10 16.77
N SER A 197 -15.63 7.20 18.10
CA SER A 197 -16.72 6.71 18.93
C SER A 197 -18.07 7.34 18.59
N LYS A 198 -18.09 8.63 18.19
CA LYS A 198 -19.33 9.30 17.75
C LYS A 198 -19.90 8.60 16.51
N TYR A 199 -19.06 8.35 15.49
CA TYR A 199 -19.51 7.70 14.26
C TYR A 199 -19.97 6.27 14.51
N GLN A 200 -19.16 5.47 15.22
CA GLN A 200 -19.50 4.06 15.44
C GLN A 200 -20.75 3.88 16.30
N LYS A 201 -21.00 4.75 17.29
CA LYS A 201 -22.24 4.68 18.07
C LYS A 201 -23.48 5.01 17.24
N ILE A 202 -23.41 6.04 16.39
CA ILE A 202 -24.52 6.40 15.50
C ILE A 202 -24.82 5.22 14.57
N LYS A 203 -23.78 4.69 13.90
CA LYS A 203 -23.95 3.56 12.98
C LYS A 203 -24.38 2.27 13.65
N PHE A 204 -23.92 2.00 14.87
CA PHE A 204 -24.39 0.85 15.62
C PHE A 204 -25.88 0.93 15.94
N ASN A 205 -26.38 2.12 16.32
CA ASN A 205 -27.81 2.32 16.56
C ASN A 205 -28.62 2.17 15.27
N ASP A 206 -28.14 2.71 14.15
CA ASP A 206 -28.76 2.51 12.83
C ASP A 206 -28.88 1.00 12.52
N LEU A 207 -27.79 0.24 12.70
CA LEU A 207 -27.77 -1.21 12.45
C LEU A 207 -28.75 -1.97 13.37
N LYS A 208 -28.90 -1.54 14.62
CA LYS A 208 -29.88 -2.15 15.55
C LYS A 208 -31.31 -1.91 15.09
N VAL A 209 -31.65 -0.70 14.68
CA VAL A 209 -32.98 -0.38 14.15
C VAL A 209 -33.27 -1.25 12.94
N GLN A 210 -32.32 -1.39 12.01
CA GLN A 210 -32.48 -2.23 10.82
C GLN A 210 -32.66 -3.72 11.14
N LEU A 211 -31.99 -4.21 12.19
CA LEU A 211 -32.20 -5.57 12.68
C LEU A 211 -33.60 -5.73 13.29
N GLU A 212 -34.06 -4.75 14.07
CA GLU A 212 -35.39 -4.76 14.71
C GLU A 212 -36.54 -4.62 13.70
N THR A 213 -36.35 -3.88 12.60
CA THR A 213 -37.34 -3.72 11.52
C THR A 213 -37.33 -4.86 10.50
N GLY A 214 -36.37 -5.79 10.60
CA GLY A 214 -36.21 -6.91 9.67
C GLY A 214 -35.56 -6.54 8.32
N GLU A 215 -34.99 -5.35 8.20
CA GLU A 215 -34.18 -4.94 7.04
C GLU A 215 -32.86 -5.70 6.96
N LEU A 216 -32.28 -6.06 8.12
CA LEU A 216 -31.10 -6.92 8.22
C LEU A 216 -31.42 -8.24 8.91
N THR A 217 -30.86 -9.32 8.39
CA THR A 217 -30.74 -10.60 9.10
C THR A 217 -29.64 -10.52 10.16
N ASP A 218 -29.67 -11.43 11.15
CA ASP A 218 -28.60 -11.54 12.16
C ASP A 218 -27.21 -11.67 11.54
N ASN A 219 -27.08 -12.45 10.47
CA ASN A 219 -25.79 -12.65 9.79
C ASN A 219 -25.30 -11.35 9.13
N GLN A 220 -26.19 -10.61 8.46
CA GLN A 220 -25.84 -9.31 7.87
C GLN A 220 -25.47 -8.29 8.96
N PHE A 221 -26.23 -8.25 10.06
CA PHE A 221 -25.91 -7.40 11.20
C PHE A 221 -24.51 -7.69 11.76
N GLN A 222 -24.15 -8.97 11.96
CA GLN A 222 -22.82 -9.33 12.45
C GLN A 222 -21.71 -8.94 11.45
N LYS A 223 -21.94 -9.10 10.15
CA LYS A 223 -21.00 -8.67 9.10
C LYS A 223 -20.76 -7.16 9.14
N GLU A 224 -21.84 -6.38 9.16
CA GLU A 224 -21.77 -4.90 9.21
C GLU A 224 -21.17 -4.40 10.52
N PHE A 225 -21.55 -5.00 11.66
CA PHE A 225 -20.99 -4.66 12.96
C PHE A 225 -19.48 -4.93 13.03
N LYS A 226 -19.03 -6.07 12.49
CA LYS A 226 -17.60 -6.39 12.38
C LYS A 226 -16.87 -5.38 11.50
N SER A 227 -17.45 -5.01 10.35
CA SER A 227 -16.89 -3.98 9.45
C SER A 227 -16.77 -2.63 10.16
N LEU A 228 -17.82 -2.21 10.87
CA LEU A 228 -17.88 -0.96 11.62
C LEU A 228 -16.82 -0.89 12.72
N THR A 229 -16.69 -1.97 13.50
CA THR A 229 -15.79 -2.04 14.66
C THR A 229 -14.35 -2.40 14.31
N SER A 230 -14.09 -2.79 13.06
CA SER A 230 -12.74 -3.07 12.58
C SER A 230 -11.86 -1.82 12.50
N LYS A 231 -12.46 -0.62 12.44
CA LYS A 231 -11.76 0.65 12.16
C LYS A 231 -10.89 1.10 13.32
N GLU A 232 -9.62 1.36 13.04
CA GLU A 232 -8.62 1.81 14.00
C GLU A 232 -8.38 3.32 13.92
N CYS A 233 -8.11 3.96 15.06
CA CYS A 233 -7.66 5.35 15.09
C CYS A 233 -6.18 5.44 14.71
N LEU A 234 -5.90 5.63 13.42
CA LEU A 234 -4.53 5.78 12.89
C LEU A 234 -3.81 7.02 13.43
N CYS A 235 -4.53 8.10 13.76
CA CYS A 235 -3.94 9.33 14.30
C CYS A 235 -3.25 9.13 15.66
N ASN A 236 -3.71 8.14 16.42
CA ASN A 236 -3.08 7.77 17.68
C ASN A 236 -2.13 6.60 17.42
N GLY A 237 -2.63 5.50 16.84
CA GLY A 237 -1.86 4.27 16.67
C GLY A 237 -0.52 4.43 15.94
N LEU A 238 -0.47 5.24 14.88
CA LEU A 238 0.78 5.44 14.11
C LEU A 238 1.77 6.37 14.82
N SER A 239 1.32 7.27 15.69
CA SER A 239 2.21 8.16 16.45
C SER A 239 2.72 7.54 17.74
N THR A 240 1.99 6.59 18.32
CA THR A 240 2.25 6.06 19.67
C THR A 240 3.65 5.47 19.82
N SER A 241 4.18 4.80 18.80
CA SER A 241 5.53 4.23 18.82
C SER A 241 6.62 5.27 19.11
N VAL A 242 6.56 6.42 18.42
CA VAL A 242 7.48 7.55 18.65
C VAL A 242 7.35 8.09 20.08
N MET A 243 6.12 8.14 20.61
CA MET A 243 5.84 8.64 21.95
C MET A 243 6.38 7.70 23.04
N HIS A 244 6.32 6.38 22.81
CA HIS A 244 6.93 5.38 23.69
C HIS A 244 8.44 5.57 23.77
N ILE A 245 9.11 5.59 22.62
CA ILE A 245 10.57 5.72 22.53
C ILE A 245 11.08 7.00 23.20
N ASN A 246 10.34 8.11 23.03
CA ASN A 246 10.75 9.42 23.54
C ASN A 246 10.16 9.76 24.93
N ASN A 247 9.52 8.81 25.61
CA ASN A 247 8.88 9.01 26.91
C ASN A 247 7.95 10.25 26.97
N MET A 248 7.20 10.48 25.89
CA MET A 248 6.27 11.62 25.77
C MET A 248 4.97 11.36 26.54
N ASP A 249 4.26 12.42 26.95
CA ASP A 249 2.92 12.31 27.54
C ASP A 249 1.92 11.76 26.51
N ARG A 250 1.23 10.68 26.90
CA ARG A 250 0.29 9.92 26.06
C ARG A 250 -1.14 9.98 26.61
N LYS A 251 -1.50 10.92 27.49
CA LYS A 251 -2.87 10.99 28.02
C LYS A 251 -3.97 11.04 26.95
N LEU A 252 -3.68 11.57 25.76
CA LEU A 252 -4.61 11.64 24.62
C LEU A 252 -4.49 10.43 23.68
N GLU A 253 -3.39 9.70 23.75
CA GLU A 253 -3.01 8.57 22.93
C GLU A 253 -2.97 7.31 23.80
N ASN A 254 -3.99 6.45 23.75
CA ASN A 254 -3.89 5.14 24.39
C ASN A 254 -2.59 4.39 23.96
N GLU A 255 -2.20 3.39 24.73
CA GLU A 255 -0.90 2.69 24.58
C GLU A 255 -0.76 1.86 23.28
N GLY A 256 -1.86 1.58 22.57
CA GLY A 256 -1.83 0.77 21.35
C GLY A 256 -1.11 1.43 20.16
N VAL A 257 -0.24 0.65 19.51
CA VAL A 257 0.58 1.00 18.34
C VAL A 257 0.03 0.31 17.10
N SER A 258 -0.10 1.08 16.01
CA SER A 258 -0.38 0.58 14.67
C SER A 258 0.90 0.60 13.84
N VAL A 259 1.12 -0.43 13.04
CA VAL A 259 2.22 -0.51 12.08
C VAL A 259 1.73 -1.23 10.83
N CYS A 260 2.21 -0.82 9.65
CA CYS A 260 1.73 -1.30 8.37
C CYS A 260 2.84 -1.91 7.50
N PRO A 261 3.46 -3.02 7.95
CA PRO A 261 4.52 -3.67 7.18
C PRO A 261 3.96 -4.30 5.90
N GLY A 262 4.75 -4.30 4.84
CA GLY A 262 4.42 -5.01 3.61
C GLY A 262 4.57 -6.53 3.73
N PRO A 263 3.97 -7.31 2.81
CA PRO A 263 3.89 -8.77 2.92
C PRO A 263 5.24 -9.51 2.93
N ASN A 264 6.29 -8.88 2.39
CA ASN A 264 7.63 -9.49 2.32
C ASN A 264 8.40 -9.44 3.65
N LEU A 265 7.88 -8.77 4.69
CA LEU A 265 8.51 -8.78 6.00
C LEU A 265 8.70 -10.20 6.54
N ALA A 266 7.81 -11.13 6.18
CA ALA A 266 7.81 -12.52 6.63
C ALA A 266 9.12 -13.31 6.35
N TYR A 267 9.97 -12.81 5.45
CA TYR A 267 11.25 -13.43 5.08
C TYR A 267 12.45 -12.81 5.82
N TYR A 268 12.24 -11.75 6.57
CA TYR A 268 13.21 -11.16 7.49
C TYR A 268 13.01 -11.77 8.89
N SER A 269 14.10 -11.97 9.63
CA SER A 269 14.05 -12.72 10.91
C SER A 269 14.97 -12.15 11.99
N LYS A 270 15.51 -10.95 11.77
CA LYS A 270 16.36 -10.26 12.72
C LYS A 270 16.28 -8.76 12.52
N THR A 271 16.64 -8.02 13.56
CA THR A 271 16.99 -6.60 13.43
C THR A 271 18.28 -6.46 12.62
N SER A 272 18.45 -5.31 11.99
CA SER A 272 19.63 -5.00 11.17
C SER A 272 20.10 -3.59 11.46
N THR A 273 21.40 -3.33 11.32
CA THR A 273 21.92 -1.96 11.29
C THR A 273 21.61 -1.30 9.94
N LEU A 274 21.76 0.02 9.85
CA LEU A 274 21.69 0.74 8.57
C LEU A 274 22.74 0.20 7.59
N GLN A 275 23.93 -0.12 8.09
CA GLN A 275 25.00 -0.69 7.28
C GLN A 275 24.62 -2.06 6.72
N ASP A 276 24.05 -2.94 7.55
CA ASP A 276 23.60 -4.27 7.11
C ASP A 276 22.53 -4.17 6.02
N MET A 277 21.53 -3.31 6.20
CA MET A 277 20.45 -3.12 5.23
C MET A 277 20.99 -2.48 3.93
N THR A 278 21.92 -1.54 4.02
CA THR A 278 22.57 -0.94 2.86
C THR A 278 23.39 -1.99 2.10
N ASN A 279 24.17 -2.80 2.81
CA ASN A 279 24.93 -3.89 2.20
C ASN A 279 24.02 -4.92 1.52
N HIS A 280 22.83 -5.18 2.08
CA HIS A 280 21.82 -6.04 1.47
C HIS A 280 21.26 -5.50 0.17
N ILE A 281 20.87 -4.23 0.16
CA ILE A 281 20.36 -3.54 -1.01
C ILE A 281 21.37 -3.55 -2.18
N TYR A 282 22.66 -3.40 -1.86
CA TYR A 282 23.75 -3.35 -2.85
C TYR A 282 24.50 -4.68 -3.02
N GLY A 283 23.98 -5.80 -2.50
CA GLY A 283 24.51 -7.14 -2.77
C GLY A 283 25.86 -7.47 -2.11
N LYS A 284 26.28 -6.70 -1.10
CA LYS A 284 27.52 -6.96 -0.33
C LYS A 284 27.34 -8.04 0.74
N SER A 285 26.15 -8.17 1.32
CA SER A 285 25.80 -9.19 2.32
C SER A 285 24.29 -9.33 2.42
N SER A 286 23.75 -10.52 2.73
CA SER A 286 22.30 -10.68 2.92
C SER A 286 21.88 -10.50 4.38
N VAL A 287 20.78 -9.76 4.62
CA VAL A 287 20.08 -9.77 5.93
C VAL A 287 19.00 -10.85 6.03
N MET A 288 18.67 -11.52 4.92
CA MET A 288 17.74 -12.65 4.88
C MET A 288 18.50 -13.98 4.97
N ASN A 289 18.14 -14.79 5.96
CA ASN A 289 18.71 -16.13 6.18
C ASN A 289 17.92 -17.26 5.48
N ARG A 290 16.80 -16.90 4.84
CA ARG A 290 15.87 -17.83 4.21
C ARG A 290 16.00 -17.77 2.69
N ALA A 291 16.04 -18.94 2.04
CA ALA A 291 16.15 -19.06 0.59
C ALA A 291 14.82 -19.30 -0.13
N ASP A 292 13.73 -19.46 0.62
CA ASP A 292 12.38 -19.76 0.11
C ASP A 292 11.52 -18.51 -0.15
N ARG A 293 12.13 -17.32 -0.08
CA ARG A 293 11.47 -16.07 -0.49
C ARG A 293 11.15 -16.15 -2.00
N PRO A 294 9.87 -16.01 -2.41
CA PRO A 294 9.54 -15.92 -3.82
C PRO A 294 10.05 -14.60 -4.42
N ASN A 295 10.33 -14.62 -5.72
CA ASN A 295 10.61 -13.40 -6.47
C ASN A 295 9.46 -12.38 -6.32
N MET A 296 9.79 -11.09 -6.32
CA MET A 296 8.83 -10.00 -6.13
C MET A 296 7.59 -10.09 -7.05
N TYR A 297 7.75 -10.52 -8.30
CA TYR A 297 6.65 -10.65 -9.26
C TYR A 297 5.73 -11.82 -8.93
N ILE A 298 6.30 -12.94 -8.48
CA ILE A 298 5.51 -14.10 -8.05
C ILE A 298 4.77 -13.78 -6.75
N LYS A 299 5.41 -13.04 -5.83
CA LYS A 299 4.73 -12.58 -4.61
C LYS A 299 3.58 -11.63 -4.94
N GLU A 300 3.79 -10.68 -5.85
CA GLU A 300 2.72 -9.79 -6.33
C GLU A 300 1.56 -10.58 -6.92
N LEU A 301 1.84 -11.54 -7.81
CA LEU A 301 0.83 -12.37 -8.44
C LEU A 301 -0.02 -13.10 -7.39
N GLY A 302 0.62 -13.74 -6.40
CA GLY A 302 -0.09 -14.41 -5.30
C GLY A 302 -1.01 -13.46 -4.53
N LEU A 303 -0.54 -12.24 -4.21
CA LEU A 303 -1.36 -11.23 -3.51
C LEU A 303 -2.57 -10.79 -4.34
N TYR A 304 -2.43 -10.62 -5.64
CA TYR A 304 -3.54 -10.29 -6.53
C TYR A 304 -4.54 -11.45 -6.67
N MET A 305 -4.05 -12.70 -6.70
CA MET A 305 -4.92 -13.89 -6.70
C MET A 305 -5.73 -13.99 -5.40
N ASP A 306 -5.08 -13.80 -4.24
CA ASP A 306 -5.75 -13.78 -2.93
C ASP A 306 -6.79 -12.64 -2.87
N PHE A 307 -6.45 -11.46 -3.37
CA PHE A 307 -7.36 -10.32 -3.42
C PHE A 307 -8.59 -10.62 -4.28
N LEU A 308 -8.39 -11.15 -5.49
CA LEU A 308 -9.47 -11.51 -6.41
C LEU A 308 -10.37 -12.59 -5.80
N GLN A 309 -9.79 -13.64 -5.20
CA GLN A 309 -10.55 -14.71 -4.56
C GLN A 309 -11.43 -14.17 -3.43
N ASN A 310 -10.88 -13.30 -2.57
CA ASN A 310 -11.64 -12.68 -1.49
C ASN A 310 -12.79 -11.81 -2.04
N LYS A 311 -12.54 -11.02 -3.07
CA LYS A 311 -13.57 -10.18 -3.71
C LYS A 311 -14.68 -11.02 -4.38
N LEU A 312 -14.32 -12.12 -5.02
CA LEU A 312 -15.29 -13.05 -5.59
C LEU A 312 -16.16 -13.67 -4.50
N ASN A 313 -15.55 -14.15 -3.41
CA ASN A 313 -16.27 -14.72 -2.27
C ASN A 313 -17.27 -13.74 -1.66
N ASP A 314 -16.91 -12.46 -1.55
CA ASP A 314 -17.82 -11.40 -1.09
C ASP A 314 -18.99 -11.14 -2.04
N ALA A 315 -18.82 -11.41 -3.34
CA ALA A 315 -19.82 -11.19 -4.38
C ALA A 315 -20.72 -12.41 -4.65
N LEU A 316 -20.41 -13.60 -4.11
CA LEU A 316 -21.14 -14.85 -4.38
C LEU A 316 -22.63 -14.79 -4.00
N SER A 317 -23.04 -13.90 -3.10
CA SER A 317 -24.44 -13.81 -2.67
C SER A 317 -25.34 -13.06 -3.67
N VAL A 318 -24.82 -12.06 -4.39
CA VAL A 318 -25.53 -11.30 -5.44
C VAL A 318 -24.47 -10.70 -6.36
N MET A 319 -24.26 -11.29 -7.55
CA MET A 319 -23.37 -10.72 -8.57
C MET A 319 -24.20 -9.93 -9.59
N ASP A 320 -23.93 -8.63 -9.72
CA ASP A 320 -24.54 -7.79 -10.74
C ASP A 320 -23.69 -7.72 -12.03
N LYS A 321 -24.28 -7.24 -13.13
CA LYS A 321 -23.59 -7.10 -14.43
C LYS A 321 -22.35 -6.20 -14.36
N LYS A 322 -22.28 -5.27 -13.40
CA LYS A 322 -21.13 -4.37 -13.23
C LYS A 322 -19.97 -5.13 -12.57
N GLN A 323 -20.26 -5.96 -11.57
CA GLN A 323 -19.30 -6.85 -10.93
C GLN A 323 -18.78 -7.90 -11.91
N GLU A 324 -19.64 -8.52 -12.73
CA GLU A 324 -19.21 -9.43 -13.80
C GLU A 324 -18.19 -8.78 -14.74
N ARG A 325 -18.49 -7.56 -15.22
CA ARG A 325 -17.57 -6.80 -16.08
C ARG A 325 -16.26 -6.45 -15.38
N TYR A 326 -16.33 -6.08 -14.10
CA TYR A 326 -15.15 -5.78 -13.29
C TYR A 326 -14.26 -7.02 -13.16
N PHE A 327 -14.82 -8.16 -12.76
CA PHE A 327 -14.06 -9.40 -12.61
C PHE A 327 -13.51 -9.91 -13.95
N GLY A 328 -14.30 -9.85 -15.02
CA GLY A 328 -13.82 -10.22 -16.36
C GLY A 328 -12.64 -9.36 -16.83
N LYS A 329 -12.69 -8.03 -16.58
CA LYS A 329 -11.57 -7.14 -16.87
C LYS A 329 -10.35 -7.46 -15.99
N PHE A 330 -10.57 -7.69 -14.70
CA PHE A 330 -9.51 -8.01 -13.74
C PHE A 330 -8.78 -9.29 -14.12
N ILE A 331 -9.52 -10.36 -14.42
CA ILE A 331 -8.97 -11.66 -14.84
C ILE A 331 -8.16 -11.49 -16.12
N LYS A 332 -8.72 -10.80 -17.13
CA LYS A 332 -8.00 -10.57 -18.39
C LYS A 332 -6.68 -9.82 -18.18
N ASN A 333 -6.68 -8.74 -17.39
CA ASN A 333 -5.45 -7.98 -17.13
C ASN A 333 -4.41 -8.81 -16.36
N MET A 334 -4.86 -9.70 -15.48
CA MET A 334 -4.01 -10.66 -14.79
C MET A 334 -3.42 -11.69 -15.75
N GLU A 335 -4.20 -12.23 -16.69
CA GLU A 335 -3.73 -13.14 -17.74
C GLU A 335 -2.68 -12.48 -18.64
N ASP A 336 -2.92 -11.24 -19.06
CA ASP A 336 -1.96 -10.43 -19.83
C ASP A 336 -0.66 -10.24 -19.03
N GLY A 337 -0.76 -9.93 -17.74
CA GLY A 337 0.40 -9.79 -16.83
C GLY A 337 1.16 -11.10 -16.57
N ILE A 338 0.46 -12.23 -16.47
CA ILE A 338 1.08 -13.57 -16.33
C ILE A 338 1.85 -13.92 -17.61
N THR A 339 1.23 -13.72 -18.78
CA THR A 339 1.87 -13.94 -20.08
C THR A 339 3.14 -13.11 -20.19
N TYR A 340 3.04 -11.83 -19.83
CA TYR A 340 4.19 -10.94 -19.78
C TYR A 340 5.31 -11.46 -18.87
N TYR A 341 5.00 -11.90 -17.65
CA TYR A 341 6.01 -12.46 -16.75
C TYR A 341 6.62 -13.76 -17.28
N GLN A 342 5.85 -14.63 -17.92
CA GLN A 342 6.37 -15.86 -18.54
C GLN A 342 7.37 -15.55 -19.65
N ASP A 343 7.03 -14.61 -20.53
CA ASP A 343 7.91 -14.17 -21.63
C ASP A 343 9.17 -13.50 -21.07
N LEU A 344 9.00 -12.61 -20.08
CA LEU A 344 10.10 -11.93 -19.41
C LEU A 344 11.10 -12.94 -18.83
N PHE A 345 10.63 -13.90 -18.02
CA PHE A 345 11.52 -14.89 -17.40
C PHE A 345 12.13 -15.87 -18.39
N THR A 346 11.50 -16.10 -19.55
CA THR A 346 12.05 -16.95 -20.61
C THR A 346 13.19 -16.23 -21.32
N ASN A 347 12.97 -14.99 -21.74
CA ASN A 347 13.97 -14.20 -22.48
C ASN A 347 15.14 -13.74 -21.58
N VAL A 348 14.86 -13.46 -20.32
CA VAL A 348 15.86 -13.00 -19.36
C VAL A 348 16.74 -14.16 -18.84
N LYS A 349 16.25 -15.41 -18.87
CA LYS A 349 17.08 -16.59 -18.55
C LYS A 349 18.29 -16.70 -19.47
N GLU A 350 18.15 -16.37 -20.74
CA GLU A 350 19.25 -16.35 -21.72
C GLU A 350 20.33 -15.31 -21.32
N VAL A 351 19.89 -14.13 -20.87
CA VAL A 351 20.78 -13.04 -20.40
C VAL A 351 21.50 -13.40 -19.08
N PHE A 352 20.84 -14.11 -18.17
CA PHE A 352 21.47 -14.54 -16.91
C PHE A 352 22.37 -15.78 -17.07
N SER A 353 22.11 -16.68 -18.03
CA SER A 353 23.03 -17.77 -18.35
C SER A 353 24.34 -17.27 -18.93
N ASP A 354 24.30 -16.24 -19.77
CA ASP A 354 25.50 -15.67 -20.39
C ASP A 354 26.40 -14.96 -19.37
N LYS A 355 25.82 -14.27 -18.38
CA LYS A 355 26.59 -13.65 -17.28
C LYS A 355 27.22 -14.66 -16.33
N LYS A 356 26.64 -15.85 -16.17
CA LYS A 356 27.25 -16.95 -15.38
C LYS A 356 28.40 -17.66 -16.09
N ALA A 357 28.46 -17.59 -17.42
CA ALA A 357 29.59 -18.10 -18.20
C ALA A 357 30.75 -17.08 -18.31
N ALA A 358 30.49 -15.81 -18.01
CA ALA A 358 31.46 -14.71 -18.05
C ALA A 358 32.12 -14.39 -16.70
N ILE A 359 31.81 -15.15 -15.64
CA ILE A 359 32.46 -15.17 -14.32
C ILE A 359 33.08 -16.55 -14.16
#